data_AF-E4ZWR2-F1
#
_entry.id   AF-E4ZWR2-F1
#
_cell.length_a   1.000
_cell.length_b   1.000
_cell.length_c   1.000
_cell.angle_alpha   90.00
_cell.angle_beta   90.00
_cell.angle_gamma   90.00
#
_symmetry.space_group_name_H-M   'P 1'
#
loop_
_entity.id
_entity.type
_entity.pdbx_description
1 polymer ?
#
loop_
_entity_poly.entity_id
_entity_poly.type
_entity_poly.pdbx_seq_one_letter_code
_entity_poly.pdbx_strand_id
1 'polypeptide(L)'
;MGNSQHLQHTRSTSSASSTIPVRASTYSWPLFAINGLLSTLSIINLGLISSTIAWLLEQRHGVHSFQIGWSGRSTPLNVEPKNLWVAHNYESIAAAGYGLLVGIFGMITAWRMRKASRRLKSLDALAVFQLVAILFTLSVLIFVFIVTHGTNGQQIREPVASNNIGVDYFEFTWTPETWMTAILQLPLVDGSQRKEISSKVTNMVAWRWMLVAILMVDYVALTVTLIAWLKQRRSVTSRTSSADWIEK
;
A
#
# COMPACT_ATOMS: atom_id res chain seq x y z
N MET A 1 21.67 83.37 28.55
CA MET A 1 20.89 82.92 27.38
C MET A 1 21.09 81.42 27.24
N GLY A 2 20.10 80.63 27.67
CA GLY A 2 20.15 79.17 27.59
C GLY A 2 18.74 78.65 27.30
N ASN A 3 18.53 78.14 26.08
CA ASN A 3 17.27 77.56 25.66
C ASN A 3 17.36 76.03 25.82
N SER A 4 16.76 75.51 26.88
CA SER A 4 16.55 74.07 27.08
C SER A 4 15.28 73.65 26.34
N GLN A 5 15.45 72.99 25.18
CA GLN A 5 14.35 72.34 24.46
C GLN A 5 14.04 70.98 25.11
N HIS A 6 12.88 70.90 25.77
CA HIS A 6 12.35 69.67 26.34
C HIS A 6 11.63 68.87 25.23
N LEU A 7 12.27 67.82 24.71
CA LEU A 7 11.64 66.85 23.81
C LEU A 7 10.75 65.90 24.63
N GLN A 8 9.43 66.06 24.51
CA GLN A 8 8.46 65.09 25.02
C GLN A 8 8.40 63.88 24.09
N HIS A 9 8.98 62.78 24.55
CA HIS A 9 8.87 61.47 23.89
C HIS A 9 7.47 60.90 24.15
N THR A 10 6.57 61.02 23.17
CA THR A 10 5.28 60.33 23.23
C THR A 10 5.53 58.83 23.08
N ARG A 11 5.14 58.06 24.10
CA ARG A 11 5.26 56.61 24.14
C ARG A 11 4.04 56.04 23.41
N SER A 12 4.25 55.49 22.22
CA SER A 12 3.21 54.75 21.49
C SER A 12 2.68 53.63 22.36
N THR A 13 1.40 53.72 22.74
CA THR A 13 0.66 52.64 23.39
C THR A 13 0.69 51.42 22.50
N SER A 14 1.35 50.35 22.96
CA SER A 14 1.34 49.05 22.31
C SER A 14 -0.10 48.55 22.25
N SER A 15 -0.69 48.56 21.06
CA SER A 15 -1.93 47.83 20.80
C SER A 15 -1.66 46.36 21.11
N ALA A 16 -2.36 45.85 22.12
CA ALA A 16 -2.33 44.44 22.48
C ALA A 16 -2.78 43.64 21.24
N SER A 17 -1.81 43.00 20.58
CA SER A 17 -2.09 42.07 19.48
C SER A 17 -2.84 40.89 20.09
N SER A 18 -4.17 40.90 19.95
CA SER A 18 -5.00 39.75 20.31
C SER A 18 -4.58 38.59 19.39
N THR A 19 -3.77 37.68 19.91
CA THR A 19 -3.45 36.41 19.27
C THR A 19 -4.72 35.58 19.23
N ILE A 20 -5.53 35.78 18.19
CA ILE A 20 -6.67 34.91 17.88
C ILE A 20 -6.11 33.50 17.74
N PRO A 21 -6.55 32.53 18.56
CA PRO A 21 -6.05 31.17 18.47
C PRO A 21 -6.34 30.65 17.06
N VAL A 22 -5.28 30.29 16.33
CA VAL A 22 -5.40 29.63 15.03
C VAL A 22 -6.14 28.33 15.25
N ARG A 23 -7.42 28.29 14.89
CA ARG A 23 -8.26 27.10 15.01
C ARG A 23 -7.61 25.99 14.19
N ALA A 24 -7.05 24.99 14.89
CA ALA A 24 -6.44 23.83 14.24
C ALA A 24 -7.43 23.23 13.24
N SER A 25 -6.96 22.96 12.02
CA SER A 25 -7.80 22.33 10.99
C SER A 25 -8.31 20.99 11.52
N THR A 26 -9.62 20.89 11.74
CA THR A 26 -10.32 19.70 12.25
C THR A 26 -10.01 18.44 11.43
N TYR A 27 -9.59 18.61 10.17
CA TYR A 27 -9.30 17.54 9.23
C TYR A 27 -7.85 17.03 9.27
N SER A 28 -6.95 17.70 9.99
CA SER A 28 -5.55 17.27 10.08
C SER A 28 -5.40 15.93 10.80
N TRP A 29 -6.22 15.62 11.81
CA TRP A 29 -6.17 14.33 12.51
C TRP A 29 -6.72 13.17 11.69
N PRO A 30 -7.93 13.25 11.11
CA PRO A 30 -8.44 12.21 10.21
C PRO A 30 -7.49 11.93 9.05
N LEU A 31 -6.94 12.98 8.42
CA LEU A 31 -5.99 12.84 7.32
C LEU A 31 -4.70 12.15 7.78
N PHE A 32 -4.17 12.51 8.95
CA PHE A 32 -2.99 11.86 9.51
C PHE A 32 -3.25 10.37 9.79
N ALA A 33 -4.37 10.06 10.45
CA ALA A 33 -4.71 8.70 10.85
C ALA A 33 -4.94 7.78 9.64
N ILE A 34 -5.70 8.21 8.63
CA ILE A 34 -6.01 7.37 7.46
C ILE A 34 -4.77 7.11 6.60
N ASN A 35 -3.89 8.10 6.43
CA ASN A 35 -2.65 7.93 5.69
C ASN A 35 -1.62 7.11 6.49
N GLY A 36 -1.64 7.19 7.82
CA GLY A 36 -0.87 6.28 8.68
C GLY A 36 -1.32 4.83 8.53
N LEU A 37 -2.63 4.59 8.52
CA LEU A 37 -3.19 3.26 8.25
C LEU A 37 -2.78 2.75 6.86
N LEU A 38 -2.86 3.60 5.83
CA LEU A 38 -2.40 3.26 4.47
C LEU A 38 -0.94 2.79 4.49
N SER A 39 -0.03 3.56 5.11
CA SER A 39 1.38 3.17 5.24
C SER A 39 1.56 1.85 5.99
N THR A 40 0.83 1.63 7.08
CA THR A 40 0.91 0.38 7.84
C THR A 40 0.47 -0.83 7.02
N LEU A 41 -0.66 -0.76 6.33
CA LEU A 41 -1.15 -1.85 5.47
C LEU A 41 -0.18 -2.13 4.32
N SER A 42 0.37 -1.08 3.70
CA SER A 42 1.40 -1.21 2.68
C SER A 42 2.66 -1.92 3.18
N ILE A 43 3.14 -1.60 4.39
CA ILE A 43 4.31 -2.26 4.99
C ILE A 43 4.02 -3.74 5.25
N ILE A 44 2.84 -4.05 5.81
CA ILE A 44 2.43 -5.43 6.06
C ILE A 44 2.40 -6.21 4.74
N ASN A 45 1.80 -5.62 3.69
CA ASN A 45 1.71 -6.27 2.38
C ASN A 45 3.09 -6.51 1.76
N LEU A 46 4.00 -5.52 1.83
CA LEU A 46 5.39 -5.69 1.40
C LEU A 46 6.07 -6.82 2.16
N GLY A 47 5.93 -6.87 3.49
CA GLY A 47 6.51 -7.93 4.32
C GLY A 47 6.01 -9.33 3.94
N LEU A 48 4.71 -9.48 3.68
CA LEU A 48 4.13 -10.75 3.23
C LEU A 48 4.65 -11.17 1.85
N ILE A 49 4.69 -10.25 0.88
CA ILE A 49 5.19 -10.55 -0.48
C ILE A 49 6.69 -10.86 -0.44
N SER A 50 7.50 -10.06 0.27
CA SER A 50 8.93 -10.30 0.41
C SER A 50 9.23 -11.64 1.09
N SER A 51 8.50 -12.00 2.15
CA SER A 51 8.63 -13.32 2.80
C SER A 51 8.26 -14.49 1.88
N THR A 52 7.34 -14.26 0.95
CA THR A 52 6.92 -15.24 -0.06
C THR A 52 8.00 -15.42 -1.12
N ILE A 53 8.52 -14.33 -1.68
CA ILE A 53 9.58 -14.37 -2.70
C ILE A 53 10.86 -14.98 -2.12
N ALA A 54 11.29 -14.56 -0.93
CA ALA A 54 12.46 -15.11 -0.27
C ALA A 54 12.33 -16.64 -0.08
N TRP A 55 11.14 -17.09 0.33
CA TRP A 55 10.86 -18.52 0.46
C TRP A 55 10.89 -19.26 -0.88
N LEU A 56 10.29 -18.70 -1.94
CA LEU A 56 10.34 -19.31 -3.28
C LEU A 56 11.78 -19.43 -3.81
N LEU A 57 12.61 -18.41 -3.58
CA LEU A 57 14.03 -18.43 -3.93
C LEU A 57 14.79 -19.52 -3.16
N GLU A 58 14.51 -19.67 -1.86
CA GLU A 58 15.08 -20.73 -1.03
C GLU A 58 14.68 -22.12 -1.54
N GLN A 59 13.40 -22.32 -1.90
CA GLN A 59 12.96 -23.59 -2.48
C GLN A 59 13.69 -23.88 -3.79
N ARG A 60 13.84 -22.86 -4.66
CA ARG A 60 14.50 -22.96 -5.97
C ARG A 60 15.97 -23.33 -5.87
N HIS A 61 16.71 -22.71 -4.94
CA HIS A 61 18.17 -22.84 -4.85
C HIS A 61 18.64 -23.85 -3.80
N GLY A 62 17.82 -24.18 -2.80
CA GLY A 62 18.17 -25.10 -1.72
C GLY A 62 17.49 -26.46 -1.82
N VAL A 63 16.17 -26.51 -2.11
CA VAL A 63 15.38 -27.76 -2.06
C VAL A 63 15.34 -28.48 -3.41
N HIS A 64 15.19 -27.73 -4.51
CA HIS A 64 15.10 -28.19 -5.91
C HIS A 64 13.92 -29.10 -6.27
N SER A 65 13.54 -30.07 -5.41
CA SER A 65 12.42 -30.96 -5.66
C SER A 65 11.66 -31.38 -4.40
N PHE A 66 10.35 -31.58 -4.54
CA PHE A 66 9.46 -32.17 -3.55
C PHE A 66 9.33 -33.68 -3.77
N GLN A 67 9.35 -34.46 -2.70
CA GLN A 67 9.17 -35.92 -2.78
C GLN A 67 7.67 -36.27 -2.70
N ILE A 68 7.13 -36.82 -3.79
CA ILE A 68 5.71 -37.18 -3.91
C ILE A 68 5.53 -38.70 -3.87
N GLY A 69 4.73 -39.20 -2.93
CA GLY A 69 4.45 -40.62 -2.70
C GLY A 69 3.33 -41.16 -3.59
N TRP A 70 3.53 -41.18 -4.91
CA TRP A 70 2.56 -41.75 -5.85
C TRP A 70 2.65 -43.29 -5.88
N SER A 71 1.50 -43.97 -5.74
CA SER A 71 1.39 -45.42 -5.90
C SER A 71 2.44 -46.23 -5.08
N GLY A 72 2.82 -45.72 -3.89
CA GLY A 72 3.79 -46.34 -2.99
C GLY A 72 5.27 -46.10 -3.35
N ARG A 73 5.57 -45.29 -4.38
CA ARG A 73 6.94 -44.88 -4.74
C ARG A 73 7.13 -43.38 -4.54
N SER A 74 8.31 -42.98 -4.07
CA SER A 74 8.69 -41.57 -4.01
C SER A 74 9.16 -41.11 -5.39
N THR A 75 8.54 -40.07 -5.92
CA THR A 75 8.91 -39.45 -7.18
C THR A 75 9.25 -37.98 -6.93
N PRO A 76 10.44 -37.50 -7.34
CA PRO A 76 10.80 -36.10 -7.20
C PRO A 76 10.02 -35.25 -8.22
N LEU A 77 9.44 -34.15 -7.74
CA LEU A 77 8.78 -33.12 -8.54
C LEU A 77 9.53 -31.79 -8.34
N ASN A 78 9.99 -31.15 -9.41
CA ASN A 78 10.70 -29.87 -9.29
C ASN A 78 9.84 -28.82 -8.57
N VAL A 79 10.47 -27.99 -7.75
CA VAL A 79 9.78 -26.98 -6.92
C VAL A 79 9.10 -25.88 -7.75
N GLU A 80 9.58 -25.63 -8.96
CA GLU A 80 9.10 -24.60 -9.87
C GLU A 80 8.51 -25.26 -11.13
N PRO A 81 7.32 -24.85 -11.60
CA PRO A 81 6.79 -25.29 -12.88
C PRO A 81 7.41 -24.47 -14.01
N LYS A 82 7.40 -25.02 -15.24
CA LYS A 82 7.98 -24.37 -16.41
C LYS A 82 7.36 -22.99 -16.70
N ASN A 83 6.04 -22.87 -16.46
CA ASN A 83 5.27 -21.67 -16.77
C ASN A 83 4.77 -21.00 -15.47
N LEU A 84 5.69 -20.46 -14.67
CA LEU A 84 5.35 -19.72 -13.46
C LEU A 84 5.19 -18.21 -13.75
N TRP A 85 4.00 -17.68 -13.51
CA TRP A 85 3.70 -16.26 -13.70
C TRP A 85 4.07 -15.48 -12.45
N VAL A 86 5.28 -14.92 -12.42
CA VAL A 86 5.80 -14.14 -11.28
C VAL A 86 5.54 -12.63 -11.36
N ALA A 87 5.12 -12.13 -12.53
CA ALA A 87 4.94 -10.69 -12.79
C ALA A 87 3.99 -10.00 -11.79
N HIS A 88 2.91 -10.67 -11.37
CA HIS A 88 1.93 -10.10 -10.45
C HIS A 88 2.50 -9.78 -9.07
N ASN A 89 3.58 -10.47 -8.64
CA ASN A 89 4.25 -10.19 -7.37
C ASN A 89 4.98 -8.84 -7.43
N TYR A 90 5.67 -8.56 -8.54
CA TYR A 90 6.40 -7.31 -8.73
C TYR A 90 5.45 -6.11 -8.81
N GLU A 91 4.33 -6.26 -9.53
CA GLU A 91 3.30 -5.23 -9.59
C GLU A 91 2.67 -4.95 -8.22
N SER A 92 2.44 -6.01 -7.42
CA SER A 92 1.92 -5.88 -6.06
C SER A 92 2.90 -5.21 -5.11
N ILE A 93 4.21 -5.49 -5.24
CA ILE A 93 5.26 -4.76 -4.53
C ILE A 93 5.24 -3.28 -4.90
N ALA A 94 5.13 -2.97 -6.20
CA ALA A 94 5.10 -1.60 -6.67
C ALA A 94 3.89 -0.84 -6.13
N ALA A 95 2.70 -1.44 -6.15
CA ALA A 95 1.48 -0.84 -5.59
C ALA A 95 1.61 -0.61 -4.07
N ALA A 96 2.08 -1.61 -3.32
CA ALA A 96 2.28 -1.49 -1.88
C ALA A 96 3.32 -0.43 -1.54
N GLY A 97 4.45 -0.41 -2.26
CA GLY A 97 5.49 0.62 -2.12
C GLY A 97 4.98 2.03 -2.42
N TYR A 98 4.16 2.18 -3.46
CA TYR A 98 3.52 3.46 -3.77
C TYR A 98 2.59 3.91 -2.63
N GLY A 99 1.72 3.02 -2.15
CA GLY A 99 0.83 3.31 -1.01
C GLY A 99 1.59 3.71 0.26
N LEU A 100 2.74 3.08 0.55
CA LEU A 100 3.61 3.45 1.66
C LEU A 100 4.08 4.90 1.53
N LEU A 101 4.63 5.26 0.37
CA LEU A 101 5.16 6.60 0.11
C LEU A 101 4.05 7.67 0.16
N VAL A 102 2.89 7.39 -0.46
CA VAL A 102 1.74 8.30 -0.43
C VAL A 102 1.20 8.47 0.99
N GLY A 103 1.13 7.39 1.78
CA GLY A 103 0.72 7.46 3.19
C GLY A 103 1.68 8.30 4.04
N ILE A 104 3.01 8.14 3.87
CA ILE A 104 4.00 8.97 4.57
C ILE A 104 3.85 10.43 4.17
N PHE A 105 3.73 10.70 2.86
CA PHE A 105 3.53 12.06 2.35
C PHE A 105 2.23 12.68 2.87
N GLY A 106 1.16 11.89 2.99
CA GLY A 106 -0.12 12.29 3.56
C GLY A 106 -0.02 12.65 5.04
N MET A 107 0.68 11.84 5.84
CA MET A 107 0.96 12.15 7.25
C MET A 107 1.76 13.45 7.40
N ILE A 108 2.81 13.65 6.60
CA ILE A 108 3.61 14.89 6.60
C ILE A 108 2.74 16.09 6.22
N THR A 109 1.90 15.95 5.19
CA THR A 109 0.97 17.00 4.77
C THR A 109 -0.02 17.35 5.88
N ALA A 110 -0.63 16.35 6.50
CA ALA A 110 -1.55 16.51 7.62
C ALA A 110 -0.90 17.20 8.83
N TRP A 111 0.36 16.85 9.14
CA TRP A 111 1.13 17.52 10.18
C TRP A 111 1.37 18.99 9.86
N ARG A 112 1.78 19.31 8.63
CA ARG A 112 1.99 20.71 8.19
C ARG A 112 0.69 21.52 8.21
N MET A 113 -0.45 20.90 7.92
CA MET A 113 -1.77 21.55 8.00
C MET A 113 -2.11 22.08 9.39
N ARG A 114 -1.58 21.49 10.47
CA ARG A 114 -1.85 21.96 11.85
C ARG A 114 -1.32 23.36 12.11
N LYS A 115 -0.20 23.71 11.47
CA LYS A 115 0.49 25.01 11.66
C LYS A 115 0.23 25.99 10.51
N ALA A 116 -0.55 25.60 9.51
CA ALA A 116 -0.72 26.40 8.31
C ALA A 116 -1.80 27.48 8.49
N SER A 117 -1.40 28.73 8.29
CA SER A 117 -2.31 29.89 8.20
C SER A 117 -2.80 30.14 6.76
N ARG A 118 -2.22 29.45 5.77
CA ARG A 118 -2.46 29.62 4.33
C ARG A 118 -2.74 28.29 3.64
N ARG A 119 -3.23 28.35 2.40
CA ARG A 119 -3.47 27.18 1.56
C ARG A 119 -2.18 26.39 1.33
N LEU A 120 -2.23 25.06 1.48
CA LEU A 120 -1.09 24.17 1.29
C LEU A 120 -1.15 23.53 -0.10
N LYS A 121 -0.16 23.83 -0.96
CA LYS A 121 0.00 23.17 -2.27
C LYS A 121 0.22 21.65 -2.14
N SER A 122 0.78 21.19 -1.02
CA SER A 122 0.96 19.76 -0.76
C SER A 122 -0.37 19.00 -0.64
N LEU A 123 -1.47 19.67 -0.31
CA LEU A 123 -2.80 19.05 -0.28
C LEU A 123 -3.34 18.80 -1.70
N ASP A 124 -3.05 19.71 -2.63
CA ASP A 124 -3.36 19.53 -4.06
C ASP A 124 -2.57 18.32 -4.61
N ALA A 125 -1.26 18.28 -4.34
CA ALA A 125 -0.39 17.18 -4.76
C ALA A 125 -0.81 15.83 -4.13
N LEU A 126 -1.17 15.83 -2.84
CA LEU A 126 -1.63 14.62 -2.15
C LEU A 126 -2.89 14.05 -2.80
N ALA A 127 -3.85 14.89 -3.18
CA ALA A 127 -5.07 14.44 -3.86
C ALA A 127 -4.75 13.77 -5.21
N VAL A 128 -3.82 14.33 -5.98
CA VAL A 128 -3.37 13.75 -7.25
C VAL A 128 -2.68 12.41 -7.02
N PHE A 129 -1.76 12.33 -6.06
CA PHE A 129 -1.05 11.07 -5.75
C PHE A 129 -1.98 9.99 -5.22
N GLN A 130 -2.96 10.33 -4.38
CA GLN A 130 -3.97 9.36 -3.91
C GLN A 130 -4.89 8.90 -5.06
N LEU A 131 -5.25 9.78 -6.00
CA LEU A 131 -6.00 9.36 -7.19
C LEU A 131 -5.19 8.36 -8.04
N VAL A 132 -3.90 8.65 -8.26
CA VAL A 132 -3.00 7.72 -8.96
C VAL A 132 -2.83 6.42 -8.17
N ALA A 133 -2.76 6.47 -6.83
CA ALA A 133 -2.68 5.29 -5.97
C ALA A 133 -3.90 4.38 -6.19
N ILE A 134 -5.11 4.94 -6.15
CA ILE A 134 -6.35 4.19 -6.38
C ILE A 134 -6.33 3.50 -7.75
N LEU A 135 -6.03 4.25 -8.81
CA LEU A 135 -6.02 3.69 -10.17
C LEU A 135 -4.96 2.60 -10.32
N PHE A 136 -3.79 2.80 -9.74
CA PHE A 136 -2.70 1.83 -9.80
C PHE A 136 -3.02 0.58 -8.99
N THR A 137 -3.42 0.72 -7.72
CA THR A 137 -3.84 -0.39 -6.86
C THR A 137 -5.02 -1.16 -7.48
N LEU A 138 -5.99 -0.47 -8.09
CA LEU A 138 -7.11 -1.12 -8.79
C LEU A 138 -6.63 -1.93 -10.00
N SER A 139 -5.72 -1.38 -10.82
CA SER A 139 -5.14 -2.10 -11.95
C SER A 139 -4.43 -3.38 -11.51
N VAL A 140 -3.59 -3.28 -10.48
CA VAL A 140 -2.85 -4.42 -9.92
C VAL A 140 -3.81 -5.43 -9.29
N LEU A 141 -4.84 -4.97 -8.57
CA LEU A 141 -5.86 -5.84 -7.98
C LEU A 141 -6.58 -6.66 -9.05
N ILE A 142 -7.05 -6.01 -10.12
CA ILE A 142 -7.71 -6.68 -11.24
C ILE A 142 -6.76 -7.72 -11.87
N PHE A 143 -5.52 -7.33 -12.15
CA PHE A 143 -4.53 -8.22 -12.74
C PHE A 143 -4.26 -9.45 -11.87
N VAL A 144 -3.93 -9.27 -10.59
CA VAL A 144 -3.65 -10.35 -9.63
C VAL A 144 -4.85 -11.30 -9.54
N PHE A 145 -6.07 -10.77 -9.38
CA PHE A 145 -7.26 -11.61 -9.24
C PHE A 145 -7.60 -12.37 -10.53
N ILE A 146 -7.49 -11.73 -11.70
CA ILE A 146 -7.74 -12.41 -12.99
C ILE A 146 -6.75 -13.56 -13.19
N VAL A 147 -5.45 -13.31 -12.99
CA VAL A 147 -4.42 -14.34 -13.21
C VAL A 147 -4.53 -15.47 -12.19
N THR A 148 -4.75 -15.15 -10.91
CA THR A 148 -4.96 -16.18 -9.88
C THR A 148 -6.23 -16.99 -10.14
N HIS A 149 -7.34 -16.34 -10.51
CA HIS A 149 -8.60 -17.04 -10.78
C HIS A 149 -8.52 -17.91 -12.04
N GLY A 150 -7.88 -17.42 -13.11
CA GLY A 150 -7.71 -18.16 -14.36
C GLY A 150 -6.84 -19.41 -14.24
N THR A 151 -6.05 -19.52 -13.17
CA THR A 151 -5.21 -20.70 -12.88
C THR A 151 -5.73 -21.54 -11.72
N ASN A 152 -6.90 -21.20 -11.18
CA ASN A 152 -7.49 -21.92 -10.04
C ASN A 152 -8.05 -23.28 -10.47
N GLY A 153 -7.97 -24.27 -9.57
CA GLY A 153 -8.48 -25.62 -9.81
C GLY A 153 -7.65 -26.48 -10.76
N GLN A 154 -6.56 -25.96 -11.32
CA GLN A 154 -5.59 -26.77 -12.05
C GLN A 154 -4.95 -27.80 -11.10
N GLN A 155 -4.72 -29.02 -11.59
CA GLN A 155 -4.16 -30.12 -10.81
C GLN A 155 -2.92 -30.70 -11.49
N ILE A 156 -1.96 -31.12 -10.67
CA ILE A 156 -0.75 -31.79 -11.15
C ILE A 156 -1.10 -33.25 -11.44
N ARG A 157 -0.88 -33.68 -12.68
CA ARG A 157 -1.22 -35.03 -13.13
C ARG A 157 -0.03 -35.97 -12.91
N GLU A 158 -0.25 -37.05 -12.15
CA GLU A 158 0.76 -38.06 -11.85
C GLU A 158 1.47 -38.58 -13.12
N PRO A 159 0.77 -39.03 -14.19
CA PRO A 159 1.45 -39.58 -15.37
C PRO A 159 2.36 -38.58 -16.07
N VAL A 160 2.11 -37.28 -15.91
CA VAL A 160 2.92 -36.23 -16.54
C VAL A 160 4.15 -35.97 -15.69
N ALA A 161 3.97 -35.81 -14.38
CA ALA A 161 5.07 -35.57 -13.46
C ALA A 161 6.01 -36.79 -13.36
N SER A 162 5.48 -38.00 -13.26
CA SER A 162 6.26 -39.23 -13.08
C SER A 162 7.05 -39.63 -14.32
N ASN A 163 6.56 -39.30 -15.52
CA ASN A 163 7.24 -39.62 -16.78
C ASN A 163 8.28 -38.56 -17.18
N ASN A 164 8.33 -37.41 -16.49
CA ASN A 164 9.22 -36.29 -16.82
C ASN A 164 10.07 -35.86 -15.62
N ILE A 165 10.63 -36.84 -14.90
CA ILE A 165 11.48 -36.60 -13.74
C ILE A 165 12.69 -35.73 -14.11
N GLY A 166 12.99 -34.74 -13.27
CA GLY A 166 14.12 -33.81 -13.46
C GLY A 166 13.83 -32.67 -14.43
N VAL A 167 12.62 -32.60 -14.99
CA VAL A 167 12.15 -31.51 -15.84
C VAL A 167 11.06 -30.73 -15.11
N ASP A 168 11.06 -29.40 -15.28
CA ASP A 168 10.01 -28.55 -14.72
C ASP A 168 8.65 -28.92 -15.29
N TYR A 169 7.64 -28.98 -14.41
CA TYR A 169 6.29 -29.36 -14.81
C TYR A 169 5.74 -28.37 -15.85
N PHE A 170 5.48 -28.85 -17.06
CA PHE A 170 5.23 -27.99 -18.22
C PHE A 170 3.75 -27.77 -18.54
N GLU A 171 2.84 -28.49 -17.88
CA GLU A 171 1.42 -28.30 -18.14
C GLU A 171 0.87 -27.11 -17.40
N PHE A 172 -0.02 -26.41 -18.10
CA PHE A 172 -0.70 -25.21 -17.63
C PHE A 172 0.26 -24.04 -17.33
N THR A 173 -0.33 -22.94 -16.87
CA THR A 173 0.36 -21.76 -16.39
C THR A 173 -0.08 -21.54 -14.96
N TRP A 174 0.86 -21.21 -14.09
CA TRP A 174 0.61 -21.18 -12.66
C TRP A 174 0.95 -19.83 -12.05
N THR A 175 0.23 -19.47 -10.99
CA THR A 175 0.74 -18.50 -10.02
C THR A 175 1.47 -19.24 -8.91
N PRO A 176 2.35 -18.59 -8.13
CA PRO A 176 2.91 -19.21 -6.94
C PRO A 176 1.83 -19.74 -5.98
N GLU A 177 0.72 -19.01 -5.82
CA GLU A 177 -0.42 -19.43 -4.98
C GLU A 177 -1.05 -20.73 -5.49
N THR A 178 -1.44 -20.78 -6.78
CA THR A 178 -2.12 -21.94 -7.37
C THR A 178 -1.21 -23.15 -7.53
N TRP A 179 0.06 -22.93 -7.87
CA TRP A 179 1.07 -24.00 -7.93
C TRP A 179 1.26 -24.68 -6.58
N MET A 180 1.50 -23.92 -5.53
CA MET A 180 1.72 -24.48 -4.19
C MET A 180 0.44 -25.09 -3.62
N THR A 181 -0.73 -24.55 -3.97
CA THR A 181 -2.02 -25.17 -3.64
C THR A 181 -2.17 -26.54 -4.32
N ALA A 182 -1.78 -26.67 -5.59
CA ALA A 182 -1.80 -27.96 -6.29
C ALA A 182 -0.80 -28.96 -5.69
N ILE A 183 0.40 -28.51 -5.29
CA ILE A 183 1.37 -29.37 -4.59
C ILE A 183 0.80 -29.89 -3.27
N LEU A 184 0.07 -29.06 -2.51
CA LEU A 184 -0.59 -29.50 -1.27
C LEU A 184 -1.65 -30.59 -1.50
N GLN A 185 -2.20 -30.73 -2.71
CA GLN A 185 -3.13 -31.82 -3.03
C GLN A 185 -2.43 -33.16 -3.29
N LEU A 186 -1.12 -33.13 -3.57
CA LEU A 186 -0.32 -34.33 -3.80
C LEU A 186 0.03 -35.04 -2.48
N PRO A 187 0.33 -36.35 -2.51
CA PRO A 187 0.79 -37.09 -1.33
C PRO A 187 2.27 -36.77 -1.02
N LEU A 188 2.55 -35.59 -0.49
CA LEU A 188 3.90 -35.21 -0.01
C LEU A 188 4.41 -36.21 1.03
N VAL A 189 5.62 -36.74 0.82
CA VAL A 189 6.27 -37.72 1.71
C VAL A 189 6.63 -37.09 3.06
N ASP A 190 7.09 -35.84 3.06
CA ASP A 190 7.44 -35.10 4.27
C ASP A 190 6.26 -34.25 4.78
N GLY A 191 5.74 -34.61 5.95
CA GLY A 191 4.65 -33.89 6.60
C GLY A 191 5.05 -32.50 7.12
N SER A 192 6.34 -32.26 7.38
CA SER A 192 6.82 -30.94 7.81
C SER A 192 6.78 -29.93 6.67
N GLN A 193 7.24 -30.35 5.49
CA GLN A 193 7.19 -29.59 4.25
C GLN A 193 5.76 -29.21 3.85
N ARG A 194 4.79 -30.13 4.03
CA ARG A 194 3.36 -29.83 3.82
C ARG A 194 2.88 -28.67 4.70
N LYS A 195 3.24 -28.65 5.99
CA LYS A 195 2.84 -27.56 6.91
C LYS A 195 3.47 -26.24 6.52
N GLU A 196 4.74 -26.26 6.12
CA GLU A 196 5.45 -25.06 5.65
C GLU A 196 4.80 -24.48 4.39
N ILE A 197 4.57 -25.31 3.37
CA ILE A 197 3.90 -24.90 2.13
C ILE A 197 2.50 -24.34 2.44
N SER A 198 1.73 -24.99 3.31
CA SER A 198 0.39 -24.52 3.71
C SER A 198 0.42 -23.15 4.38
N SER A 199 1.39 -22.91 5.27
CA SER A 199 1.61 -21.60 5.88
C SER A 199 1.94 -20.53 4.82
N LYS A 200 2.80 -20.86 3.86
CA LYS A 200 3.18 -19.95 2.78
C LYS A 200 2.06 -19.66 1.79
N VAL A 201 1.25 -20.66 1.44
CA VAL A 201 0.01 -20.45 0.67
C VAL A 201 -0.95 -19.52 1.41
N THR A 202 -1.07 -19.67 2.73
CA THR A 202 -1.89 -18.77 3.55
C THR A 202 -1.38 -17.32 3.46
N ASN A 203 -0.07 -17.11 3.52
CA ASN A 203 0.52 -15.78 3.31
C ASN A 203 0.26 -15.25 1.90
N MET A 204 0.32 -16.10 0.87
CA MET A 204 0.02 -15.74 -0.52
C MET A 204 -1.42 -15.23 -0.69
N VAL A 205 -2.38 -15.99 -0.14
CA VAL A 205 -3.80 -15.60 -0.10
C VAL A 205 -3.98 -14.30 0.68
N ALA A 206 -3.33 -14.17 1.84
CA ALA A 206 -3.46 -13.01 2.70
C ALA A 206 -2.99 -11.71 2.03
N TRP A 207 -1.82 -11.70 1.38
CA TRP A 207 -1.34 -10.50 0.70
C TRP A 207 -2.23 -10.13 -0.51
N ARG A 208 -2.75 -11.11 -1.24
CA ARG A 208 -3.71 -10.86 -2.33
C ARG A 208 -4.96 -10.14 -1.83
N TRP A 209 -5.53 -10.58 -0.71
CA TRP A 209 -6.67 -9.90 -0.10
C TRP A 209 -6.32 -8.56 0.55
N MET A 210 -5.07 -8.39 1.00
CA MET A 210 -4.59 -7.10 1.53
C MET A 210 -4.65 -5.98 0.48
N LEU A 211 -4.52 -6.28 -0.81
CA LEU A 211 -4.72 -5.30 -1.88
C LEU A 211 -6.12 -4.68 -1.86
N VAL A 212 -7.16 -5.46 -1.53
CA VAL A 212 -8.53 -4.95 -1.38
C VAL A 212 -8.61 -3.98 -0.19
N ALA A 213 -7.98 -4.33 0.93
CA ALA A 213 -7.94 -3.48 2.11
C ALA A 213 -7.19 -2.16 1.84
N ILE A 214 -6.04 -2.22 1.15
CA ILE A 214 -5.27 -1.03 0.71
C ILE A 214 -6.14 -0.15 -0.19
N LEU A 215 -6.78 -0.73 -1.21
CA LEU A 215 -7.64 0.01 -2.13
C LEU A 215 -8.77 0.75 -1.39
N MET A 216 -9.43 0.09 -0.43
CA MET A 216 -10.48 0.71 0.38
C MET A 216 -9.94 1.89 1.20
N VAL A 217 -8.76 1.74 1.81
CA VAL A 217 -8.12 2.81 2.57
C VAL A 217 -7.68 3.96 1.66
N ASP A 218 -7.18 3.68 0.44
CA ASP A 218 -6.88 4.70 -0.56
C ASP A 218 -8.12 5.54 -0.92
N TYR A 219 -9.27 4.91 -1.14
CA TYR A 219 -10.54 5.61 -1.39
C TYR A 219 -10.96 6.51 -0.23
N VAL A 220 -10.88 6.01 1.00
CA VAL A 220 -11.21 6.80 2.20
C VAL A 220 -10.22 7.95 2.36
N ALA A 221 -8.92 7.70 2.14
CA ALA A 221 -7.87 8.71 2.23
C ALA A 221 -8.08 9.83 1.21
N LEU A 222 -8.38 9.50 -0.06
CA LEU A 222 -8.73 10.48 -1.08
C LEU A 222 -9.97 11.28 -0.69
N THR A 223 -11.01 10.62 -0.20
CA THR A 223 -12.25 11.30 0.23
C THR A 223 -11.98 12.32 1.34
N VAL A 224 -11.22 11.94 2.36
CA VAL A 224 -10.82 12.85 3.45
C VAL A 224 -9.97 14.01 2.92
N THR A 225 -9.03 13.75 2.01
CA THR A 225 -8.21 14.79 1.37
C THR A 225 -9.07 15.77 0.58
N LEU A 226 -10.01 15.28 -0.23
CA LEU A 226 -10.91 16.13 -1.03
C LEU A 226 -11.81 17.00 -0.16
N ILE A 227 -12.35 16.46 0.94
CA ILE A 227 -13.15 17.25 1.90
C ILE A 227 -12.29 18.35 2.53
N ALA A 228 -11.07 18.01 2.97
CA ALA A 228 -10.15 18.98 3.55
C ALA A 228 -9.76 20.07 2.54
N TRP A 229 -9.55 19.68 1.28
CA TRP A 229 -9.23 20.56 0.17
C TRP A 229 -10.36 21.53 -0.16
N LEU A 230 -11.59 21.04 -0.29
CA LEU A 230 -12.79 21.87 -0.54
C LEU A 230 -12.99 22.91 0.57
N LYS A 231 -12.81 22.52 1.83
CA LYS A 231 -12.92 23.44 2.97
C LYS A 231 -11.83 24.49 2.98
N GLN A 232 -10.60 24.12 2.62
CA GLN A 232 -9.51 25.09 2.51
C GLN A 232 -9.77 26.11 1.38
N ARG A 233 -10.37 25.69 0.26
CA ARG A 233 -10.79 26.61 -0.82
C ARG A 233 -11.88 27.57 -0.37
N ARG A 234 -12.95 27.08 0.27
CA ARG A 234 -14.06 27.94 0.74
C ARG A 234 -13.61 29.02 1.73
N SER A 235 -12.66 28.69 2.60
CA SER A 235 -12.13 29.61 3.61
C SER A 235 -11.30 30.76 3.03
N VAL A 236 -10.76 30.60 1.82
CA VAL A 236 -10.04 31.68 1.11
C VAL A 236 -11.03 32.66 0.50
N THR A 237 -12.08 32.16 -0.16
CA THR A 237 -13.10 32.98 -0.81
C THR A 237 -13.86 33.88 0.18
N SER A 238 -14.20 33.37 1.37
CA SER A 238 -14.91 34.17 2.39
C SER A 238 -14.08 35.35 2.91
N ARG A 239 -12.75 35.19 2.99
CA ARG A 239 -11.85 36.20 3.55
C ARG A 239 -11.63 37.38 2.58
N THR A 240 -11.59 37.09 1.28
CA THR A 240 -11.52 38.12 0.24
C THR A 240 -12.81 38.95 0.22
N SER A 241 -13.97 38.31 0.33
CA SER A 241 -15.25 39.02 0.36
C SER A 241 -15.40 39.94 1.57
N SER A 242 -14.94 39.55 2.76
CA SER A 242 -15.01 40.41 3.96
C SER A 242 -14.07 41.62 3.93
N ALA A 243 -12.99 41.60 3.14
CA ALA A 243 -12.08 42.73 3.03
C ALA A 243 -12.68 43.88 2.20
N ASP A 244 -13.48 43.57 1.17
CA ASP A 244 -14.10 44.56 0.29
C ASP A 244 -15.23 45.37 0.95
N TRP A 245 -15.80 44.91 2.07
CA TRP A 245 -16.89 45.61 2.76
C TRP A 245 -16.45 46.72 3.71
N ILE A 246 -15.15 46.83 4.02
CA ILE A 246 -14.63 47.83 4.97
C ILE A 246 -14.16 49.11 4.25
N GLU A 247 -14.06 49.11 2.91
CA GLU A 247 -13.60 50.26 2.10
C GLU A 247 -14.72 51.12 1.48
N LYS A 248 -15.94 51.08 2.00
CA LYS A 248 -17.03 51.99 1.58
C LYS A 248 -17.62 52.73 2.76
#